data_AF-A0A9E5YVU3-F1
#
_entry.id   AF-A0A9E5YVU3-F1
#
_cell.length_a   1.000
_cell.length_b   1.000
_cell.length_c   1.000
_cell.angle_alpha   90.00
_cell.angle_beta   90.00
_cell.angle_gamma   90.00
#
_symmetry.space_group_name_H-M   'P 1'
#
loop_
_entity.id
_entity.type
_entity.pdbx_description
1 polymer ?
#
loop_
_entity_poly.entity_id
_entity_poly.type
_entity_poly.pdbx_seq_one_letter_code
_entity_poly.pdbx_strand_id
1 'polypeptide(L)'
;MIDLLFDWLVKSRPSGAAKPLEQKKISQDLTDTGLNSILSVLVADLSGPGGSAASDRITDGFRALEDVTVHRLNQAVSFPGSTEGYGGADGLMAAEEQCRDWLFQLRADVLVWGAVDNVTKGLSLRFISLNPAPEGRAGAMGTQERLDIPEQYSSELESVIIASALAVGGPMRTGPKAAAIKALHERASHVRALVKSGLESLSPIQRLSVLAGIGNIVAADGVATGASDTLSTAVEIYSKAIQTMPAETDSLQQAALHWHLAGTLLALASDSSTETESLEQAVESCQASVNALDENRHARDWAQAQIRLGLATYRYAIRSGQAKLLKESVVALRKSLGVFSKAVSPGKWAEVMNQIGVIMTAMGEEINNDVILQQAMKVFNETLSVRKRETTATLWAQTTNNMGAAAFALGKRSRDKALMEKAALAFEGAAEVYREVGQNKRVHVIEKNLNLVQRRLEVM
;
A
#
# COMPACT_ATOMS: atom_id res chain seq x y z
N MET A 1 17.10 -0.14 -4.16
CA MET A 1 16.21 -0.93 -5.03
C MET A 1 15.44 -1.91 -4.16
N ILE A 2 14.31 -1.40 -3.66
CA ILE A 2 13.39 -2.02 -2.71
C ILE A 2 12.50 -2.95 -3.53
N ASP A 3 12.73 -4.25 -3.45
CA ASP A 3 11.80 -5.27 -3.94
C ASP A 3 12.15 -6.59 -3.27
N LEU A 4 11.12 -7.39 -2.94
CA LEU A 4 11.12 -8.66 -2.16
C LEU A 4 10.76 -8.54 -0.65
N LEU A 5 9.79 -7.69 -0.30
CA LEU A 5 9.25 -7.60 1.07
C LEU A 5 7.97 -8.41 1.33
N PHE A 6 7.46 -9.20 0.38
CA PHE A 6 6.05 -9.66 0.47
C PHE A 6 5.75 -11.13 0.15
N ASP A 7 6.70 -12.05 0.27
CA ASP A 7 6.39 -13.48 0.08
C ASP A 7 5.56 -14.09 1.23
N TRP A 8 5.39 -13.36 2.34
CA TRP A 8 4.51 -13.78 3.44
C TRP A 8 3.07 -13.23 3.33
N LEU A 9 2.78 -12.39 2.32
CA LEU A 9 1.41 -11.97 1.98
C LEU A 9 0.65 -13.06 1.20
N VAL A 10 1.28 -14.20 0.89
CA VAL A 10 0.65 -15.38 0.27
C VAL A 10 -0.05 -16.27 1.32
N LYS A 11 -0.57 -15.68 2.40
CA LYS A 11 -1.56 -16.35 3.25
C LYS A 11 -2.80 -15.47 3.41
N SER A 12 -3.64 -15.49 2.38
CA SER A 12 -5.08 -15.49 2.55
C SER A 12 -5.66 -16.72 1.87
N ARG A 13 -5.43 -17.89 2.48
CA ARG A 13 -6.56 -18.84 2.51
C ARG A 13 -7.63 -18.09 3.31
N PRO A 14 -8.83 -17.89 2.78
CA PRO A 14 -9.96 -17.44 3.60
C PRO A 14 -10.05 -18.42 4.78
N SER A 15 -10.03 -17.92 6.01
CA SER A 15 -10.25 -18.75 7.19
C SER A 15 -11.75 -19.05 7.29
N GLY A 16 -12.20 -19.95 6.42
CA GLY A 16 -13.60 -20.36 6.31
C GLY A 16 -13.82 -20.97 4.93
N ALA A 17 -14.51 -22.11 4.86
CA ALA A 17 -14.97 -22.61 3.58
C ALA A 17 -16.04 -21.64 3.05
N ALA A 18 -15.64 -20.68 2.22
CA ALA A 18 -16.56 -19.80 1.52
C ALA A 18 -17.62 -20.67 0.81
N LYS A 19 -18.90 -20.33 0.97
CA LYS A 19 -19.96 -21.04 0.25
C LYS A 19 -19.68 -20.92 -1.25
N PRO A 20 -19.67 -22.02 -2.01
CA PRO A 20 -19.44 -21.97 -3.45
C PRO A 20 -20.45 -21.01 -4.11
N LEU A 21 -19.97 -20.17 -5.03
CA LEU A 21 -20.86 -19.36 -5.86
C LEU A 21 -21.83 -20.25 -6.63
N GLU A 22 -23.12 -19.95 -6.56
CA GLU A 22 -24.14 -20.67 -7.32
C GLU A 22 -23.95 -20.40 -8.82
N GLN A 23 -23.79 -21.44 -9.64
CA GLN A 23 -23.57 -21.32 -11.09
C GLN A 23 -24.61 -20.45 -11.81
N LYS A 24 -25.84 -20.37 -11.29
CA LYS A 24 -26.91 -19.53 -11.85
C LYS A 24 -26.64 -18.02 -11.78
N LYS A 25 -25.70 -17.58 -10.94
CA LYS A 25 -25.33 -16.17 -10.76
C LYS A 25 -24.16 -15.72 -11.64
N ILE A 26 -23.48 -16.68 -12.26
CA ILE A 26 -22.39 -16.45 -13.21
C ILE A 26 -23.02 -16.47 -14.61
N SER A 27 -23.00 -15.33 -15.31
CA SER A 27 -23.37 -15.35 -16.72
C SER A 27 -22.27 -16.10 -17.51
N GLN A 28 -22.69 -16.98 -18.42
CA GLN A 28 -21.95 -18.17 -18.91
C GLN A 28 -20.64 -17.94 -19.70
N ASP A 29 -20.02 -16.76 -19.68
CA ASP A 29 -18.74 -16.51 -20.36
C ASP A 29 -17.56 -16.71 -19.41
N LEU A 30 -17.38 -17.93 -18.92
CA LEU A 30 -16.07 -18.40 -18.45
C LEU A 30 -15.27 -18.82 -19.69
N THR A 31 -14.96 -17.88 -20.58
CA THR A 31 -13.98 -18.13 -21.63
C THR A 31 -12.66 -18.47 -20.95
N ASP A 32 -12.03 -19.55 -21.41
CA ASP A 32 -10.72 -19.98 -20.93
C ASP A 32 -9.80 -18.75 -20.92
N THR A 33 -9.24 -18.40 -19.76
CA THR A 33 -8.34 -17.24 -19.62
C THR A 33 -7.18 -17.47 -20.56
N GLY A 34 -7.29 -16.94 -21.78
CA GLY A 34 -6.35 -17.22 -22.84
C GLY A 34 -4.97 -16.81 -22.38
N LEU A 35 -3.95 -17.59 -22.74
CA LEU A 35 -2.54 -17.31 -22.46
C LEU A 35 -2.07 -15.90 -22.92
N ASN A 36 -2.92 -15.15 -23.64
CA ASN A 36 -2.66 -13.82 -24.19
C ASN A 36 -3.38 -12.66 -23.44
N SER A 37 -4.23 -12.93 -22.44
CA SER A 37 -4.90 -11.87 -21.67
C SER A 37 -3.93 -11.19 -20.70
N ILE A 38 -3.94 -9.85 -20.64
CA ILE A 38 -3.11 -9.07 -19.70
C ILE A 38 -3.79 -8.82 -18.35
N LEU A 39 -5.11 -8.98 -18.30
CA LEU A 39 -5.94 -8.76 -17.13
C LEU A 39 -7.20 -9.63 -17.22
N SER A 40 -7.62 -10.23 -16.11
CA SER A 40 -8.97 -10.76 -15.93
C SER A 40 -9.77 -9.89 -14.96
N VAL A 41 -10.89 -9.34 -15.41
CA VAL A 41 -11.74 -8.43 -14.65
C VAL A 41 -13.07 -9.10 -14.32
N LEU A 42 -13.47 -9.00 -13.06
CA LEU A 42 -14.78 -9.39 -12.57
C LEU A 42 -15.62 -8.14 -12.31
N VAL A 43 -16.76 -8.00 -12.98
CA VAL A 43 -17.72 -6.91 -12.75
C VAL A 43 -18.93 -7.46 -11.99
N ALA A 44 -19.07 -7.05 -10.73
CA ALA A 44 -20.23 -7.35 -9.89
C ALA A 44 -21.39 -6.38 -10.19
N ASP A 45 -22.62 -6.73 -9.78
CA ASP A 45 -23.71 -5.75 -9.80
C ASP A 45 -23.37 -4.56 -8.90
N LEU A 46 -23.53 -3.35 -9.41
CA LEU A 46 -23.58 -2.17 -8.55
C LEU A 46 -24.86 -2.26 -7.70
N SER A 47 -24.75 -1.93 -6.41
CA SER A 47 -25.93 -1.90 -5.55
C SER A 47 -26.82 -0.70 -5.89
N GLY A 48 -28.13 -0.88 -5.76
CA GLY A 48 -29.13 0.17 -5.96
C GLY A 48 -29.93 0.05 -7.28
N PRO A 49 -31.00 0.86 -7.43
CA PRO A 49 -31.78 0.96 -8.66
C PRO A 49 -30.90 1.23 -9.89
N GLY A 50 -31.12 0.49 -10.97
CA GLY A 50 -30.32 0.63 -12.21
C GLY A 50 -28.91 0.01 -12.15
N GLY A 51 -28.48 -0.49 -10.99
CA GLY A 51 -27.13 -0.99 -10.78
C GLY A 51 -26.70 -2.12 -11.71
N SER A 52 -27.58 -3.07 -12.01
CA SER A 52 -27.29 -4.13 -13.01
C SER A 52 -27.02 -3.57 -14.40
N ALA A 53 -27.82 -2.59 -14.86
CA ALA A 53 -27.64 -2.00 -16.18
C ALA A 53 -26.35 -1.16 -16.26
N ALA A 54 -26.01 -0.45 -15.18
CA ALA A 54 -24.73 0.25 -15.07
C ALA A 54 -23.55 -0.73 -15.07
N SER A 55 -23.64 -1.87 -14.38
CA SER A 55 -22.64 -2.93 -14.43
C SER A 55 -22.50 -3.55 -15.81
N ASP A 56 -23.60 -3.76 -16.54
CA ASP A 56 -23.58 -4.28 -17.90
C ASP A 56 -22.82 -3.31 -18.83
N ARG A 57 -23.09 -2.01 -18.72
CA ARG A 57 -22.35 -0.98 -19.45
C ARG A 57 -20.84 -1.01 -19.17
N ILE A 58 -20.45 -1.09 -17.90
CA ILE A 58 -19.02 -1.19 -17.51
C ILE A 58 -18.40 -2.47 -18.10
N THR A 59 -19.14 -3.57 -18.06
CA THR A 59 -18.71 -4.87 -18.60
C THR A 59 -18.47 -4.79 -20.10
N ASP A 60 -19.36 -4.13 -20.85
CA ASP A 60 -19.22 -3.94 -22.29
C ASP A 60 -17.99 -3.08 -22.63
N GLY A 61 -17.70 -2.05 -21.83
CA GLY A 61 -16.48 -1.25 -21.95
C GLY A 61 -15.20 -2.09 -21.81
N PHE A 62 -15.16 -3.04 -20.86
CA PHE A 62 -14.03 -3.98 -20.75
C PHE A 62 -14.00 -5.02 -21.88
N ARG A 63 -15.16 -5.51 -22.34
CA ARG A 63 -15.26 -6.50 -23.43
C ARG A 63 -14.81 -5.95 -24.78
N ALA A 64 -14.83 -4.63 -24.95
CA ALA A 64 -14.29 -3.97 -26.14
C ALA A 64 -12.75 -4.07 -26.25
N LEU A 65 -12.06 -4.53 -25.20
CA LEU A 65 -10.61 -4.70 -25.18
C LEU A 65 -10.22 -6.14 -25.56
N GLU A 66 -9.42 -6.29 -26.61
CA GLU A 66 -8.99 -7.61 -27.11
C GLU A 66 -8.07 -8.38 -26.13
N ASP A 67 -7.42 -7.66 -25.21
CA ASP A 67 -6.42 -8.17 -24.28
C ASP A 67 -6.95 -8.38 -22.85
N VAL A 68 -8.26 -8.24 -22.62
CA VAL A 68 -8.88 -8.37 -21.30
C VAL A 68 -9.93 -9.48 -21.29
N THR A 69 -9.83 -10.38 -20.31
CA THR A 69 -10.88 -11.35 -20.00
C THR A 69 -11.87 -10.71 -19.05
N VAL A 70 -13.18 -10.84 -19.32
CA VAL A 70 -14.22 -10.19 -18.51
C VAL A 70 -15.22 -11.23 -18.00
N HIS A 71 -15.44 -11.22 -16.69
CA HIS A 71 -16.44 -12.02 -16.00
C HIS A 71 -17.53 -11.11 -15.45
N ARG A 72 -18.79 -11.47 -15.67
CA ARG A 72 -19.95 -10.74 -15.18
C ARG A 72 -20.69 -11.55 -14.12
N LEU A 73 -20.76 -10.98 -12.91
CA LEU A 73 -21.42 -11.57 -11.75
C LEU A 73 -22.69 -10.79 -11.42
N ASN A 74 -23.86 -11.42 -11.62
CA ASN A 74 -25.19 -10.85 -11.37
C ASN A 74 -25.54 -10.92 -9.88
N GLN A 75 -24.64 -10.40 -9.06
CA GLN A 75 -24.77 -10.29 -7.62
C GLN A 75 -23.97 -9.09 -7.14
N ALA A 76 -24.62 -8.23 -6.34
CA ALA A 76 -23.96 -7.11 -5.70
C ALA A 76 -23.17 -7.57 -4.47
N VAL A 77 -22.06 -6.89 -4.19
CA VAL A 77 -21.28 -7.08 -2.97
C VAL A 77 -22.16 -6.69 -1.77
N SER A 78 -22.19 -7.55 -0.76
CA SER A 78 -22.91 -7.28 0.47
C SER A 78 -22.14 -6.25 1.29
N PHE A 79 -22.74 -5.08 1.50
CA PHE A 79 -22.13 -3.99 2.26
C PHE A 79 -23.13 -3.44 3.30
N PRO A 80 -23.18 -4.03 4.51
CA PRO A 80 -24.13 -3.60 5.55
C PRO A 80 -23.73 -2.25 6.16
N GLY A 81 -24.71 -1.36 6.39
CA GLY A 81 -24.53 -0.15 7.24
C GLY A 81 -24.59 1.21 6.54
N SER A 82 -25.17 1.31 5.34
CA SER A 82 -25.28 2.58 4.61
C SER A 82 -26.53 3.39 4.98
N THR A 83 -26.48 4.19 6.04
CA THR A 83 -27.39 5.35 6.16
C THR A 83 -26.72 6.67 5.78
N GLU A 84 -25.39 6.73 5.68
CA GLU A 84 -24.65 7.97 5.37
C GLU A 84 -23.46 7.78 4.41
N GLY A 85 -23.44 6.74 3.58
CA GLY A 85 -22.39 6.56 2.56
C GLY A 85 -21.01 6.11 3.07
N TYR A 86 -20.81 6.02 4.39
CA TYR A 86 -19.67 5.36 5.02
C TYR A 86 -20.18 4.10 5.72
N GLY A 87 -20.08 2.94 5.06
CA GLY A 87 -20.17 1.70 5.83
C GLY A 87 -19.03 1.70 6.84
N GLY A 88 -19.33 1.43 8.10
CA GLY A 88 -18.31 1.35 9.14
C GLY A 88 -17.20 0.39 8.75
N ALA A 89 -15.99 0.57 9.31
CA ALA A 89 -14.80 -0.19 8.95
C ALA A 89 -15.02 -1.72 8.89
N ASP A 90 -15.91 -2.27 9.73
CA ASP A 90 -16.24 -3.70 9.76
C ASP A 90 -17.06 -4.16 8.53
N GLY A 91 -17.95 -3.32 8.01
CA GLY A 91 -18.72 -3.61 6.79
C GLY A 91 -17.83 -3.65 5.55
N LEU A 92 -16.80 -2.81 5.50
CA LEU A 92 -15.84 -2.81 4.40
C LEU A 92 -14.89 -3.99 4.45
N MET A 93 -14.38 -4.36 5.63
CA MET A 93 -13.54 -5.56 5.77
C MET A 93 -14.30 -6.83 5.32
N ALA A 94 -15.58 -6.95 5.68
CA ALA A 94 -16.40 -8.08 5.23
C ALA A 94 -16.62 -8.08 3.71
N ALA A 95 -16.83 -6.90 3.11
CA ALA A 95 -16.92 -6.75 1.67
C ALA A 95 -15.61 -7.12 0.97
N GLU A 96 -14.46 -6.73 1.52
CA GLU A 96 -13.14 -7.08 0.99
C GLU A 96 -12.90 -8.59 0.98
N GLU A 97 -13.20 -9.26 2.09
CA GLU A 97 -13.09 -10.72 2.20
C GLU A 97 -13.97 -11.40 1.16
N GLN A 98 -15.24 -10.99 1.05
CA GLN A 98 -16.15 -11.48 0.02
C GLN A 98 -15.62 -11.26 -1.40
N CYS A 99 -15.13 -10.06 -1.71
CA CYS A 99 -14.60 -9.73 -3.03
C CYS A 99 -13.38 -10.59 -3.38
N ARG A 100 -12.45 -10.79 -2.44
CA ARG A 100 -11.26 -11.63 -2.65
C ARG A 100 -11.63 -13.10 -2.83
N ASP A 101 -12.64 -13.58 -2.11
CA ASP A 101 -13.17 -14.93 -2.30
C ASP A 101 -13.73 -15.13 -3.71
N TRP A 102 -14.48 -14.15 -4.23
CA TRP A 102 -15.00 -14.20 -5.59
C TRP A 102 -13.90 -14.16 -6.64
N LEU A 103 -12.91 -13.28 -6.47
CA LEU A 103 -11.74 -13.23 -7.35
C LEU A 103 -11.00 -14.57 -7.38
N PHE A 104 -10.80 -15.20 -6.22
CA PHE A 104 -10.14 -16.50 -6.13
C PHE A 104 -10.96 -17.60 -6.82
N GLN A 105 -12.27 -17.68 -6.53
CA GLN A 105 -13.15 -18.71 -7.10
C GLN A 105 -13.29 -18.57 -8.62
N LEU A 106 -13.45 -17.34 -9.11
CA LEU A 106 -13.63 -17.05 -10.53
C LEU A 106 -12.32 -16.85 -11.28
N ARG A 107 -11.19 -17.01 -10.60
CA ARG A 107 -9.84 -16.92 -11.21
C ARG A 107 -9.56 -15.57 -11.87
N ALA A 108 -10.17 -14.50 -11.36
CA ALA A 108 -10.03 -13.13 -11.83
C ALA A 108 -8.94 -12.38 -11.06
N ASP A 109 -8.38 -11.34 -11.69
CA ASP A 109 -7.33 -10.52 -11.10
C ASP A 109 -7.89 -9.33 -10.32
N VAL A 110 -8.90 -8.66 -10.87
CA VAL A 110 -9.47 -7.41 -10.34
C VAL A 110 -10.99 -7.45 -10.37
N LEU A 111 -11.61 -6.93 -9.32
CA LEU A 111 -13.06 -6.83 -9.19
C LEU A 111 -13.47 -5.36 -9.17
N VAL A 112 -14.45 -5.03 -10.00
CA VAL A 112 -15.15 -3.75 -10.04
C VAL A 112 -16.51 -3.91 -9.36
N TRP A 113 -16.77 -3.07 -8.37
CA TRP A 113 -18.02 -3.07 -7.59
C TRP A 113 -18.35 -1.66 -7.11
N GLY A 114 -19.49 -1.49 -6.45
CA GLY A 114 -19.87 -0.20 -5.92
C GLY A 114 -21.37 -0.02 -5.85
N ALA A 115 -21.81 1.22 -5.99
CA ALA A 115 -23.21 1.59 -5.87
C ALA A 115 -23.61 2.65 -6.89
N VAL A 116 -24.90 2.68 -7.20
CA VAL A 116 -25.56 3.81 -7.85
C VAL A 116 -26.14 4.71 -6.77
N ASP A 117 -25.74 5.98 -6.77
CA ASP A 117 -26.36 6.99 -5.93
C ASP A 117 -27.63 7.52 -6.62
N ASN A 118 -28.78 7.22 -6.01
CA ASN A 118 -30.08 7.60 -6.53
C ASN A 118 -30.36 9.10 -6.49
N VAL A 119 -29.70 9.84 -5.59
CA VAL A 119 -29.90 11.27 -5.38
C VAL A 119 -29.08 12.04 -6.40
N THR A 120 -27.79 11.72 -6.53
CA THR A 120 -26.88 12.42 -7.43
C THR A 120 -26.87 11.88 -8.85
N LYS A 121 -27.53 10.72 -9.10
CA LYS A 121 -27.46 9.98 -10.37
C LYS A 121 -26.01 9.73 -10.79
N GLY A 122 -25.19 9.38 -9.80
CA GLY A 122 -23.77 9.06 -9.96
C GLY A 122 -23.49 7.58 -9.70
N LEU A 123 -22.39 7.09 -10.27
CA LEU A 123 -21.78 5.82 -9.92
C LEU A 123 -20.66 6.08 -8.92
N SER A 124 -20.60 5.27 -7.88
CA SER A 124 -19.50 5.24 -6.94
C SER A 124 -18.79 3.90 -7.06
N LEU A 125 -17.70 3.87 -7.81
CA LEU A 125 -16.99 2.65 -8.19
C LEU A 125 -15.80 2.39 -7.26
N ARG A 126 -15.58 1.11 -6.96
CA ARG A 126 -14.47 0.60 -6.16
C ARG A 126 -13.78 -0.51 -6.91
N PHE A 127 -12.48 -0.64 -6.66
CA PHE A 127 -11.62 -1.62 -7.29
C PHE A 127 -10.89 -2.41 -6.21
N ILE A 128 -10.76 -3.72 -6.40
CA ILE A 128 -9.97 -4.57 -5.51
C ILE A 128 -9.27 -5.63 -6.34
N SER A 129 -7.96 -5.80 -6.16
CA SER A 129 -7.20 -6.89 -6.78
C SER A 129 -7.13 -8.10 -5.87
N LEU A 130 -6.95 -9.28 -6.47
CA LEU A 130 -6.74 -10.54 -5.74
C LEU A 130 -5.46 -10.45 -4.88
N ASN A 131 -4.39 -9.95 -5.49
CA ASN A 131 -3.11 -9.70 -4.85
C ASN A 131 -2.96 -8.19 -4.66
N PRO A 132 -3.17 -7.64 -3.45
CA PRO A 132 -3.04 -6.21 -3.25
C PRO A 132 -1.59 -5.76 -3.39
N ALA A 133 -1.39 -4.54 -3.86
CA ALA A 133 -0.08 -3.92 -3.78
C ALA A 133 0.38 -3.79 -2.32
N PRO A 134 1.70 -3.73 -2.07
CA PRO A 134 2.25 -3.34 -0.79
C PRO A 134 1.58 -2.08 -0.25
N GLU A 135 1.21 -2.12 1.03
CA GLU A 135 0.60 -0.99 1.69
C GLU A 135 1.48 0.26 1.55
N GLY A 136 0.86 1.32 1.04
CA GLY A 136 1.48 2.61 0.87
C GLY A 136 2.42 2.78 -0.33
N ARG A 137 2.51 1.79 -1.24
CA ARG A 137 3.07 1.97 -2.59
C ARG A 137 2.35 3.11 -3.30
N ALA A 138 3.09 3.96 -4.02
CA ALA A 138 2.48 5.03 -4.81
C ALA A 138 1.50 4.46 -5.86
N GLY A 139 0.32 5.07 -5.95
CA GLY A 139 -0.78 4.64 -6.82
C GLY A 139 -1.50 3.36 -6.39
N ALA A 140 -1.17 2.77 -5.24
CA ALA A 140 -1.96 1.67 -4.69
C ALA A 140 -3.28 2.19 -4.15
N MET A 141 -4.40 1.67 -4.67
CA MET A 141 -5.75 2.08 -4.26
C MET A 141 -6.24 1.19 -3.11
N GLY A 142 -6.66 1.84 -2.03
CA GLY A 142 -7.37 1.21 -0.95
C GLY A 142 -8.83 0.93 -1.31
N THR A 143 -9.43 0.00 -0.58
CA THR A 143 -10.82 -0.43 -0.73
C THR A 143 -11.83 0.62 -0.27
N GLN A 144 -11.39 1.58 0.57
CA GLN A 144 -12.18 2.74 0.98
C GLN A 144 -12.29 3.80 -0.12
N GLU A 145 -11.39 3.77 -1.10
CA GLU A 145 -11.37 4.77 -2.16
C GLU A 145 -12.45 4.51 -3.19
N ARG A 146 -12.95 5.61 -3.76
CA ARG A 146 -14.05 5.61 -4.71
C ARG A 146 -13.67 6.41 -5.93
N LEU A 147 -14.08 5.91 -7.09
CA LEU A 147 -14.16 6.67 -8.34
C LEU A 147 -15.63 7.06 -8.54
N ASP A 148 -15.94 8.33 -8.24
CA ASP A 148 -17.27 8.90 -8.34
C ASP A 148 -17.43 9.61 -9.69
N ILE A 149 -18.35 9.10 -10.52
CA ILE A 149 -18.61 9.59 -11.88
C ILE A 149 -20.12 9.70 -12.14
N PRO A 150 -20.58 10.42 -13.17
CA PRO A 150 -22.00 10.40 -13.56
C PRO A 150 -22.44 9.00 -14.02
N GLU A 151 -23.71 8.63 -13.79
CA GLU A 151 -24.32 7.41 -14.35
C GLU A 151 -24.21 7.37 -15.89
N GLN A 152 -24.39 8.53 -16.51
CA GLN A 152 -24.12 8.74 -17.94
C GLN A 152 -22.73 9.36 -18.11
N TYR A 153 -21.70 8.52 -18.18
CA TYR A 153 -20.32 8.94 -18.40
C TYR A 153 -19.92 8.93 -19.89
N SER A 154 -18.84 9.63 -20.25
CA SER A 154 -18.29 9.64 -21.62
C SER A 154 -17.23 8.55 -21.84
N SER A 155 -16.76 8.34 -23.07
CA SER A 155 -15.67 7.41 -23.39
C SER A 155 -14.36 7.75 -22.69
N GLU A 156 -14.12 9.03 -22.40
CA GLU A 156 -12.96 9.49 -21.64
C GLU A 156 -13.00 8.99 -20.20
N LEU A 157 -14.16 9.09 -19.54
CA LEU A 157 -14.35 8.55 -18.18
C LEU A 157 -14.36 7.03 -18.16
N GLU A 158 -14.85 6.38 -19.22
CA GLU A 158 -14.71 4.92 -19.39
C GLU A 158 -13.24 4.50 -19.41
N SER A 159 -12.38 5.26 -20.08
CA SER A 159 -10.94 5.04 -20.09
C SER A 159 -10.32 5.16 -18.69
N VAL A 160 -10.85 6.04 -17.84
CA VAL A 160 -10.43 6.14 -16.43
C VAL A 160 -10.81 4.88 -15.66
N ILE A 161 -12.04 4.36 -15.81
CA ILE A 161 -12.47 3.10 -15.16
C ILE A 161 -11.54 1.94 -15.54
N ILE A 162 -11.25 1.80 -16.83
CA ILE A 162 -10.39 0.73 -17.35
C ILE A 162 -8.96 0.88 -16.81
N ALA A 163 -8.41 2.08 -16.86
CA ALA A 163 -7.06 2.36 -16.36
C ALA A 163 -6.95 2.14 -14.84
N SER A 164 -7.99 2.47 -14.08
CA SER A 164 -8.06 2.19 -12.64
C SER A 164 -8.00 0.69 -12.34
N ALA A 165 -8.67 -0.15 -13.13
CA ALA A 165 -8.60 -1.59 -12.95
C ALA A 165 -7.17 -2.14 -13.14
N LEU A 166 -6.41 -1.62 -14.11
CA LEU A 166 -5.00 -1.98 -14.29
C LEU A 166 -4.10 -1.43 -13.18
N ALA A 167 -4.42 -0.25 -12.63
CA ALA A 167 -3.61 0.45 -11.65
C ALA A 167 -3.76 -0.07 -10.20
N VAL A 168 -4.90 -0.67 -9.85
CA VAL A 168 -5.28 -1.04 -8.45
C VAL A 168 -4.20 -1.87 -7.74
N GLY A 169 -3.39 -2.60 -8.51
CA GLY A 169 -2.05 -3.00 -8.12
C GLY A 169 -1.87 -4.47 -7.74
N GLY A 170 -0.60 -4.82 -7.55
CA GLY A 170 -0.10 -6.17 -7.25
C GLY A 170 0.19 -7.04 -8.49
N PRO A 171 0.80 -8.22 -8.31
CA PRO A 171 1.04 -9.15 -9.42
C PRO A 171 -0.28 -9.68 -9.97
N MET A 172 -0.51 -9.48 -11.27
CA MET A 172 -1.60 -10.13 -12.00
C MET A 172 -1.30 -11.62 -12.14
N ARG A 173 -2.33 -12.45 -12.04
CA ARG A 173 -2.26 -13.89 -12.32
C ARG A 173 -2.21 -14.16 -13.81
N THR A 174 -2.86 -13.30 -14.60
CA THR A 174 -2.91 -13.41 -16.06
C THR A 174 -1.79 -12.61 -16.73
N GLY A 175 -1.32 -13.14 -17.85
CA GLY A 175 -0.41 -12.46 -18.77
C GLY A 175 1.02 -12.21 -18.26
N PRO A 176 1.94 -11.84 -19.15
CA PRO A 176 3.27 -11.40 -18.76
C PRO A 176 3.21 -10.03 -18.05
N LYS A 177 3.92 -9.89 -16.92
CA LYS A 177 4.03 -8.60 -16.19
C LYS A 177 4.40 -7.43 -17.10
N ALA A 178 5.32 -7.64 -18.05
CA ALA A 178 5.75 -6.60 -18.98
C ALA A 178 4.62 -6.10 -19.90
N ALA A 179 3.71 -6.99 -20.32
CA ALA A 179 2.56 -6.62 -21.14
C ALA A 179 1.55 -5.77 -20.35
N ALA A 180 1.26 -6.15 -19.09
CA ALA A 180 0.41 -5.36 -18.21
C ALA A 180 1.00 -3.96 -17.93
N ILE A 181 2.33 -3.86 -17.72
CA ILE A 181 3.01 -2.56 -17.54
C ILE A 181 2.88 -1.70 -18.80
N LYS A 182 3.10 -2.28 -19.99
CA LYS A 182 2.94 -1.56 -21.26
C LYS A 182 1.52 -1.03 -21.44
N ALA A 183 0.53 -1.88 -21.18
CA ALA A 183 -0.88 -1.53 -21.28
C ALA A 183 -1.32 -0.45 -20.30
N LEU A 184 -0.80 -0.48 -19.05
CA LEU A 184 -0.99 0.57 -18.07
C LEU A 184 -0.37 1.88 -18.56
N HIS A 185 0.86 1.85 -19.08
CA HIS A 185 1.56 3.04 -19.56
C HIS A 185 0.82 3.77 -20.69
N GLU A 186 0.33 3.01 -21.68
CA GLU A 186 -0.46 3.55 -22.80
C GLU A 186 -1.75 4.22 -22.30
N ARG A 187 -2.47 3.58 -21.38
CA ARG A 187 -3.72 4.10 -20.82
C ARG A 187 -3.49 5.27 -19.86
N ALA A 188 -2.46 5.22 -19.02
CA ALA A 188 -2.05 6.31 -18.13
C ALA A 188 -1.73 7.58 -18.94
N SER A 189 -1.02 7.42 -20.06
CA SER A 189 -0.71 8.52 -20.98
C SER A 189 -1.97 9.17 -21.55
N HIS A 190 -2.98 8.37 -21.89
CA HIS A 190 -4.27 8.84 -22.41
C HIS A 190 -5.07 9.60 -21.34
N VAL A 191 -5.32 8.99 -20.17
CA VAL A 191 -6.16 9.60 -19.13
C VAL A 191 -5.51 10.83 -18.49
N ARG A 192 -4.17 10.93 -18.49
CA ARG A 192 -3.46 12.14 -18.06
C ARG A 192 -3.87 13.38 -18.86
N ALA A 193 -4.21 13.23 -20.15
CA ALA A 193 -4.61 14.37 -20.97
C ALA A 193 -5.91 15.03 -20.45
N LEU A 194 -6.79 14.26 -19.81
CA LEU A 194 -8.07 14.74 -19.26
C LEU A 194 -7.89 15.77 -18.14
N VAL A 195 -6.76 15.75 -17.45
CA VAL A 195 -6.44 16.71 -16.37
C VAL A 195 -6.40 18.14 -16.89
N LYS A 196 -6.02 18.33 -18.16
CA LYS A 196 -5.95 19.66 -18.79
C LYS A 196 -7.32 20.14 -19.28
N SER A 197 -8.08 19.24 -19.88
CA SER A 197 -9.41 19.47 -20.43
C SER A 197 -10.18 18.15 -20.49
N GLY A 198 -11.43 18.12 -20.04
CA GLY A 198 -12.26 16.91 -20.04
C GLY A 198 -12.98 16.62 -18.72
N LEU A 199 -12.80 17.48 -17.71
CA LEU A 199 -13.43 17.33 -16.38
C LEU A 199 -14.37 18.50 -16.03
N GLU A 200 -14.67 19.37 -16.99
CA GLU A 200 -15.45 20.59 -16.79
C GLU A 200 -16.92 20.29 -16.49
N SER A 201 -17.48 19.25 -17.11
CA SER A 201 -18.88 18.82 -16.91
C SER A 201 -19.13 18.11 -15.59
N LEU A 202 -18.07 17.68 -14.89
CA LEU A 202 -18.18 16.98 -13.62
C LEU A 202 -18.55 17.94 -12.49
N SER A 203 -19.33 17.43 -11.53
CA SER A 203 -19.51 18.12 -10.25
C SER A 203 -18.17 18.27 -9.51
N PRO A 204 -18.03 19.22 -8.58
CA PRO A 204 -16.78 19.41 -7.85
C PRO A 204 -16.26 18.13 -7.15
N ILE A 205 -17.15 17.34 -6.54
CA ILE A 205 -16.80 16.08 -5.86
C ILE A 205 -16.38 15.01 -6.89
N GLN A 206 -17.10 14.87 -8.00
CA GLN A 206 -16.74 13.93 -9.06
C GLN A 206 -15.39 14.31 -9.69
N ARG A 207 -15.15 15.60 -9.92
CA ARG A 207 -13.87 16.10 -10.43
C ARG A 207 -12.73 15.77 -9.48
N LEU A 208 -12.92 15.97 -8.16
CA LEU A 208 -11.93 15.61 -7.15
C LEU A 208 -11.61 14.11 -7.21
N SER A 209 -12.64 13.26 -7.24
CA SER A 209 -12.50 11.81 -7.30
C SER A 209 -11.81 11.34 -8.58
N VAL A 210 -12.17 11.88 -9.74
CA VAL A 210 -11.52 11.55 -11.02
C VAL A 210 -10.07 12.02 -11.05
N LEU A 211 -9.74 13.21 -10.53
CA LEU A 211 -8.35 13.66 -10.41
C LEU A 211 -7.53 12.74 -9.49
N ALA A 212 -8.10 12.31 -8.36
CA ALA A 212 -7.47 11.35 -7.46
C ALA A 212 -7.22 10.00 -8.18
N GLY A 213 -8.22 9.49 -8.91
CA GLY A 213 -8.11 8.27 -9.71
C GLY A 213 -7.04 8.36 -10.79
N ILE A 214 -6.97 9.46 -11.54
CA ILE A 214 -5.92 9.70 -12.53
C ILE A 214 -4.55 9.79 -11.85
N GLY A 215 -4.45 10.48 -10.71
CA GLY A 215 -3.22 10.52 -9.90
C GLY A 215 -2.76 9.12 -9.51
N ASN A 216 -3.69 8.25 -9.07
CA ASN A 216 -3.39 6.87 -8.70
C ASN A 216 -2.86 6.06 -9.89
N ILE A 217 -3.50 6.20 -11.06
CA ILE A 217 -3.09 5.55 -12.31
C ILE A 217 -1.68 5.99 -12.72
N VAL A 218 -1.43 7.30 -12.76
CA VAL A 218 -0.14 7.86 -13.19
C VAL A 218 0.97 7.51 -12.20
N ALA A 219 0.69 7.54 -10.89
CA ALA A 219 1.65 7.10 -9.87
C ALA A 219 1.99 5.61 -10.00
N ALA A 220 0.98 4.76 -10.26
CA ALA A 220 1.18 3.33 -10.48
C ALA A 220 2.04 3.06 -11.73
N ASP A 221 1.82 3.81 -12.82
CA ASP A 221 2.64 3.76 -14.04
C ASP A 221 4.09 4.18 -13.77
N GLY A 222 4.29 5.31 -13.07
CA GLY A 222 5.63 5.80 -12.72
C GLY A 222 6.42 4.79 -11.88
N VAL A 223 5.79 4.13 -10.91
CA VAL A 223 6.43 3.04 -10.15
C VAL A 223 6.72 1.83 -11.03
N ALA A 224 5.79 1.45 -11.90
CA ALA A 224 5.91 0.25 -12.73
C ALA A 224 7.02 0.37 -13.79
N THR A 225 7.19 1.56 -14.35
CA THR A 225 8.17 1.88 -15.40
C THR A 225 9.50 2.41 -14.84
N GLY A 226 9.50 2.89 -13.59
CA GLY A 226 10.65 3.56 -12.98
C GLY A 226 10.86 5.00 -13.50
N ALA A 227 9.83 5.61 -14.10
CA ALA A 227 9.91 6.94 -14.69
C ALA A 227 9.65 8.05 -13.66
N SER A 228 10.71 8.73 -13.21
CA SER A 228 10.62 9.87 -12.28
C SER A 228 9.72 10.99 -12.80
N ASP A 229 9.76 11.33 -14.10
CA ASP A 229 8.91 12.38 -14.69
C ASP A 229 7.42 12.05 -14.61
N THR A 230 7.07 10.76 -14.71
CA THR A 230 5.69 10.29 -14.54
C THR A 230 5.25 10.43 -13.08
N LEU A 231 6.13 10.14 -12.12
CA LEU A 231 5.87 10.37 -10.69
C LEU A 231 5.70 11.86 -10.38
N SER A 232 6.53 12.73 -10.95
CA SER A 232 6.38 14.18 -10.84
C SER A 232 5.03 14.65 -11.39
N THR A 233 4.60 14.10 -12.53
CA THR A 233 3.26 14.39 -13.07
C THR A 233 2.16 13.96 -12.09
N ALA A 234 2.28 12.79 -11.45
CA ALA A 234 1.29 12.37 -10.44
C ALA A 234 1.25 13.33 -9.25
N VAL A 235 2.41 13.82 -8.78
CA VAL A 235 2.50 14.86 -7.74
C VAL A 235 1.74 16.12 -8.14
N GLU A 236 1.91 16.59 -9.38
CA GLU A 236 1.17 17.75 -9.90
C GLU A 236 -0.35 17.53 -9.91
N ILE A 237 -0.79 16.33 -10.29
CA ILE A 237 -2.21 15.97 -10.34
C ILE A 237 -2.82 15.96 -8.94
N TYR A 238 -2.17 15.32 -7.95
CA TYR A 238 -2.64 15.36 -6.57
C TYR A 238 -2.62 16.78 -5.99
N SER A 239 -1.59 17.57 -6.30
CA SER A 239 -1.49 18.96 -5.85
C SER A 239 -2.66 19.79 -6.41
N LYS A 240 -3.02 19.60 -7.68
CA LYS A 240 -4.20 20.22 -8.29
C LYS A 240 -5.50 19.76 -7.63
N ALA A 241 -5.65 18.46 -7.34
CA ALA A 241 -6.80 17.91 -6.65
C ALA A 241 -6.97 18.55 -5.26
N ILE A 242 -5.87 18.65 -4.50
CA ILE A 242 -5.85 19.27 -3.16
C ILE A 242 -6.16 20.78 -3.24
N GLN A 243 -5.61 21.50 -4.23
CA GLN A 243 -5.85 22.93 -4.40
C GLN A 243 -7.30 23.26 -4.76
N THR A 244 -7.97 22.36 -5.48
CA THR A 244 -9.35 22.54 -5.97
C THR A 244 -10.38 21.74 -5.15
N MET A 245 -9.97 21.24 -3.99
CA MET A 245 -10.79 20.41 -3.10
C MET A 245 -12.03 21.20 -2.62
N PRO A 246 -13.25 20.67 -2.84
CA PRO A 246 -14.47 21.27 -2.30
C PRO A 246 -14.46 21.32 -0.76
N ALA A 247 -15.08 22.35 -0.18
CA ALA A 247 -15.09 22.53 1.28
C ALA A 247 -15.88 21.43 2.01
N GLU A 248 -16.82 20.81 1.32
CA GLU A 248 -17.65 19.69 1.79
C GLU A 248 -16.99 18.32 1.65
N THR A 249 -15.73 18.25 1.19
CA THR A 249 -14.97 17.00 1.08
C THR A 249 -14.83 16.34 2.44
N ASP A 250 -15.10 15.04 2.51
CA ASP A 250 -15.03 14.31 3.77
C ASP A 250 -13.59 14.07 4.24
N SER A 251 -13.44 13.87 5.55
CA SER A 251 -12.14 13.64 6.21
C SER A 251 -11.34 12.48 5.62
N LEU A 252 -11.99 11.38 5.24
CA LEU A 252 -11.30 10.19 4.72
C LEU A 252 -10.79 10.44 3.30
N GLN A 253 -11.61 11.07 2.44
CA GLN A 253 -11.20 11.45 1.09
C GLN A 253 -10.08 12.50 1.10
N GLN A 254 -10.17 13.50 1.98
CA GLN A 254 -9.09 14.47 2.18
C GLN A 254 -7.79 13.78 2.64
N ALA A 255 -7.88 12.90 3.63
CA ALA A 255 -6.72 12.17 4.14
C ALA A 255 -6.09 11.26 3.08
N ALA A 256 -6.90 10.61 2.24
CA ALA A 256 -6.45 9.74 1.16
C ALA A 256 -5.67 10.50 0.07
N LEU A 257 -6.10 11.72 -0.30
CA LEU A 257 -5.36 12.56 -1.26
C LEU A 257 -3.95 12.88 -0.75
N HIS A 258 -3.85 13.32 0.50
CA HIS A 258 -2.57 13.61 1.14
C HIS A 258 -1.71 12.35 1.34
N TRP A 259 -2.34 11.21 1.63
CA TRP A 259 -1.69 9.91 1.73
C TRP A 259 -1.04 9.48 0.40
N HIS A 260 -1.74 9.65 -0.72
CA HIS A 260 -1.24 9.31 -2.05
C HIS A 260 -0.16 10.25 -2.54
N LEU A 261 -0.34 11.55 -2.30
CA LEU A 261 0.70 12.54 -2.56
C LEU A 261 1.98 12.18 -1.80
N ALA A 262 1.88 11.90 -0.50
CA ALA A 262 3.02 11.48 0.31
C ALA A 262 3.67 10.20 -0.21
N GLY A 263 2.88 9.18 -0.58
CA GLY A 263 3.40 7.94 -1.15
C GLY A 263 4.17 8.15 -2.46
N THR A 264 3.66 9.05 -3.30
CA THR A 264 4.27 9.40 -4.60
C THR A 264 5.57 10.19 -4.41
N LEU A 265 5.58 11.17 -3.50
CA LEU A 265 6.79 11.92 -3.13
C LEU A 265 7.88 11.02 -2.53
N LEU A 266 7.49 10.04 -1.69
CA LEU A 266 8.43 9.04 -1.14
C LEU A 266 9.03 8.13 -2.22
N ALA A 267 8.28 7.86 -3.29
CA ALA A 267 8.78 7.10 -4.44
C ALA A 267 9.73 7.96 -5.29
N LEU A 268 9.35 9.21 -5.58
CA LEU A 268 10.14 10.19 -6.33
C LEU A 268 11.48 10.50 -5.63
N ALA A 269 11.47 10.59 -4.29
CA ALA A 269 12.66 10.75 -3.46
C ALA A 269 13.69 9.60 -3.58
N SER A 270 13.41 8.54 -4.34
CA SER A 270 14.43 7.53 -4.64
C SER A 270 15.43 8.02 -5.70
N ASP A 271 15.19 9.17 -6.33
CA ASP A 271 16.05 9.85 -7.30
C ASP A 271 16.82 11.02 -6.66
N SER A 272 18.08 11.23 -7.07
CA SER A 272 19.09 11.93 -6.25
C SER A 272 19.09 13.46 -6.33
N SER A 273 18.50 14.07 -7.37
CA SER A 273 18.59 15.53 -7.58
C SER A 273 17.56 16.32 -6.76
N THR A 274 16.41 15.74 -6.42
CA THR A 274 15.31 16.38 -5.68
C THR A 274 14.89 15.61 -4.43
N GLU A 275 15.72 14.69 -3.97
CA GLU A 275 15.39 13.76 -2.89
C GLU A 275 14.97 14.47 -1.60
N THR A 276 15.77 15.42 -1.12
CA THR A 276 15.52 16.09 0.17
C THR A 276 14.23 16.91 0.14
N GLU A 277 13.98 17.65 -0.94
CA GLU A 277 12.76 18.44 -1.14
C GLU A 277 11.52 17.52 -1.21
N SER A 278 11.61 16.43 -1.98
CA SER A 278 10.52 15.45 -2.07
C SER A 278 10.22 14.79 -0.72
N LEU A 279 11.26 14.52 0.09
CA LEU A 279 11.09 13.97 1.44
C LEU A 279 10.44 14.98 2.41
N GLU A 280 10.80 16.26 2.31
CA GLU A 280 10.18 17.32 3.11
C GLU A 280 8.68 17.45 2.79
N GLN A 281 8.34 17.59 1.51
CA GLN A 281 6.94 17.64 1.05
C GLN A 281 6.17 16.37 1.41
N ALA A 282 6.82 15.20 1.43
CA ALA A 282 6.20 13.95 1.87
C ALA A 282 5.84 13.98 3.35
N VAL A 283 6.69 14.54 4.21
CA VAL A 283 6.42 14.72 5.64
C VAL A 283 5.24 15.67 5.83
N GLU A 284 5.22 16.80 5.12
CA GLU A 284 4.10 17.76 5.15
C GLU A 284 2.78 17.12 4.73
N SER A 285 2.80 16.34 3.65
CA SER A 285 1.61 15.62 3.17
C SER A 285 1.16 14.55 4.15
N CYS A 286 2.08 13.81 4.79
CA CYS A 286 1.72 12.87 5.86
C CYS A 286 1.07 13.58 7.05
N GLN A 287 1.59 14.75 7.44
CA GLN A 287 1.03 15.53 8.54
C GLN A 287 -0.37 16.06 8.19
N ALA A 288 -0.59 16.50 6.96
CA ALA A 288 -1.90 16.91 6.48
C ALA A 288 -2.91 15.75 6.47
N SER A 289 -2.48 14.55 6.06
CA SER A 289 -3.29 13.33 6.13
C SER A 289 -3.70 12.99 7.58
N VAL A 290 -2.76 13.06 8.53
CA VAL A 290 -3.05 12.87 9.96
C VAL A 290 -4.02 13.93 10.48
N ASN A 291 -3.86 15.20 10.09
CA ASN A 291 -4.69 16.31 10.59
C ASN A 291 -6.14 16.27 10.06
N ALA A 292 -6.37 15.68 8.89
CA ALA A 292 -7.70 15.50 8.34
C ALA A 292 -8.52 14.44 9.10
N LEU A 293 -7.86 13.57 9.87
CA LEU A 293 -8.46 12.41 10.54
C LEU A 293 -8.65 12.67 12.03
N ASP A 294 -9.88 12.50 12.52
CA ASP A 294 -10.15 12.34 13.95
C ASP A 294 -9.60 11.00 14.49
N GLU A 295 -8.85 11.05 15.59
CA GLU A 295 -8.17 9.90 16.21
C GLU A 295 -9.14 8.81 16.70
N ASN A 296 -10.37 9.17 17.08
CA ASN A 296 -11.33 8.22 17.62
C ASN A 296 -12.26 7.68 16.51
N ARG A 297 -12.79 8.56 15.66
CA ARG A 297 -13.72 8.21 14.58
C ARG A 297 -13.02 7.44 13.47
N HIS A 298 -11.76 7.77 13.18
CA HIS A 298 -10.97 7.16 12.10
C HIS A 298 -9.72 6.46 12.66
N ALA A 299 -9.84 5.82 13.83
CA ALA A 299 -8.69 5.31 14.58
C ALA A 299 -7.69 4.49 13.75
N ARG A 300 -8.16 3.58 12.89
CA ARG A 300 -7.30 2.76 12.03
C ARG A 300 -6.57 3.58 10.96
N ASP A 301 -7.30 4.42 10.23
CA ASP A 301 -6.74 5.28 9.17
C ASP A 301 -5.76 6.30 9.77
N TRP A 302 -6.10 6.88 10.92
CA TRP A 302 -5.25 7.81 11.65
C TRP A 302 -3.96 7.13 12.12
N ALA A 303 -4.05 5.92 12.68
CA ALA A 303 -2.87 5.17 13.11
C ALA A 303 -1.98 4.80 11.93
N GLN A 304 -2.56 4.48 10.77
CA GLN A 304 -1.80 4.18 9.56
C GLN A 304 -1.13 5.44 8.98
N ALA A 305 -1.80 6.60 9.01
CA ALA A 305 -1.23 7.90 8.67
C ALA A 305 -0.06 8.26 9.60
N GLN A 306 -0.18 7.99 10.91
CA GLN A 306 0.92 8.15 11.88
C GLN A 306 2.13 7.26 11.56
N ILE A 307 1.91 6.01 11.12
CA ILE A 307 3.00 5.12 10.69
C ILE A 307 3.74 5.72 9.51
N ARG A 308 3.00 6.17 8.48
CA ARG A 308 3.61 6.76 7.29
C ARG A 308 4.36 8.05 7.63
N LEU A 309 3.78 8.92 8.45
CA LEU A 309 4.44 10.12 8.97
C LEU A 309 5.77 9.76 9.63
N GLY A 310 5.77 8.81 10.57
CA GLY A 310 6.99 8.37 11.24
C GLY A 310 8.07 7.88 10.28
N LEU A 311 7.70 7.05 9.29
CA LEU A 311 8.64 6.53 8.30
C LEU A 311 9.17 7.61 7.34
N ALA A 312 8.31 8.53 6.91
CA ALA A 312 8.71 9.67 6.08
C ALA A 312 9.67 10.60 6.83
N THR A 313 9.33 10.94 8.08
CA THR A 313 10.17 11.77 8.95
C THR A 313 11.52 11.11 9.22
N TYR A 314 11.57 9.79 9.40
CA TYR A 314 12.83 9.06 9.53
C TYR A 314 13.72 9.21 8.29
N ARG A 315 13.15 8.95 7.09
CA ARG A 315 13.89 9.07 5.82
C ARG A 315 14.41 10.49 5.62
N TYR A 316 13.57 11.49 5.87
CA TYR A 316 13.95 12.90 5.77
C TYR A 316 15.06 13.24 6.77
N ALA A 317 14.93 12.84 8.03
CA ALA A 317 15.92 13.08 9.08
C ALA A 317 17.32 12.58 8.69
N ILE A 318 17.41 11.34 8.20
CA ILE A 318 18.67 10.73 7.76
C ILE A 318 19.25 11.48 6.56
N ARG A 319 18.42 11.85 5.59
CA ARG A 319 18.89 12.50 4.36
C ARG A 319 19.31 13.95 4.57
N SER A 320 18.58 14.69 5.40
CA SER A 320 18.85 16.10 5.68
C SER A 320 19.84 16.30 6.84
N GLY A 321 20.29 15.23 7.52
CA GLY A 321 21.14 15.31 8.72
C GLY A 321 20.45 15.94 9.94
N GLN A 322 19.12 15.95 9.99
CA GLN A 322 18.35 16.59 11.07
C GLN A 322 18.03 15.58 12.17
N ALA A 323 19.01 15.23 13.00
CA ALA A 323 18.89 14.22 14.06
C ALA A 323 17.68 14.43 15.01
N LYS A 324 17.26 15.69 15.26
CA LYS A 324 16.09 16.00 16.09
C LYS A 324 14.80 15.33 15.59
N LEU A 325 14.66 15.16 14.27
CA LEU A 325 13.49 14.56 13.62
C LEU A 325 13.37 13.05 13.88
N LEU A 326 14.47 12.38 14.27
CA LEU A 326 14.41 10.95 14.67
C LEU A 326 13.51 10.75 15.90
N LYS A 327 13.49 11.72 16.83
CA LYS A 327 12.60 11.69 17.99
C LYS A 327 11.14 11.87 17.58
N GLU A 328 10.86 12.80 16.66
CA GLU A 328 9.52 13.04 16.13
C GLU A 328 8.97 11.81 15.39
N SER A 329 9.83 11.15 14.62
CA SER A 329 9.52 9.88 13.95
C SER A 329 9.08 8.78 14.94
N VAL A 330 9.83 8.60 16.04
CA VAL A 330 9.45 7.64 17.09
C VAL A 330 8.14 8.03 17.78
N VAL A 331 7.88 9.33 17.98
CA VAL A 331 6.62 9.81 18.57
C VAL A 331 5.43 9.45 17.67
N ALA A 332 5.53 9.71 16.36
CA ALA A 332 4.47 9.36 15.41
C ALA A 332 4.20 7.84 15.41
N LEU A 333 5.25 7.00 15.35
CA LEU A 333 5.07 5.55 15.40
C LEU A 333 4.45 5.08 16.72
N ARG A 334 4.84 5.66 17.86
CA ARG A 334 4.26 5.31 19.16
C ARG A 334 2.78 5.66 19.27
N LYS A 335 2.33 6.77 18.65
CA LYS A 335 0.90 7.12 18.59
C LYS A 335 0.09 6.01 17.92
N SER A 336 0.59 5.42 16.82
CA SER A 336 -0.10 4.32 16.14
C SER A 336 -0.29 3.06 17.00
N LEU A 337 0.57 2.84 18.00
CA LEU A 337 0.48 1.69 18.91
C LEU A 337 -0.69 1.79 19.91
N GLY A 338 -1.32 2.97 20.05
CA GLY A 338 -2.57 3.12 20.80
C GLY A 338 -3.73 2.37 20.15
N VAL A 339 -3.70 2.24 18.82
CA VAL A 339 -4.70 1.51 18.02
C VAL A 339 -4.20 0.11 17.69
N PHE A 340 -2.97 -0.01 17.18
CA PHE A 340 -2.34 -1.29 16.85
C PHE A 340 -1.59 -1.86 18.05
N SER A 341 -2.35 -2.38 19.02
CA SER A 341 -1.78 -3.02 20.20
C SER A 341 -1.35 -4.46 19.94
N LYS A 342 -0.47 -4.99 20.78
CA LYS A 342 -0.06 -6.40 20.74
C LYS A 342 -1.25 -7.37 20.88
N ALA A 343 -2.27 -6.98 21.64
CA ALA A 343 -3.45 -7.83 21.88
C ALA A 343 -4.44 -7.81 20.70
N VAL A 344 -4.62 -6.64 20.07
CA VAL A 344 -5.61 -6.45 19.00
C VAL A 344 -5.05 -6.78 17.63
N SER A 345 -3.79 -6.45 17.37
CA SER A 345 -3.16 -6.60 16.05
C SER A 345 -1.68 -6.95 16.20
N PRO A 346 -1.33 -8.14 16.73
CA PRO A 346 0.05 -8.51 17.07
C PRO A 346 1.03 -8.35 15.91
N GLY A 347 0.63 -8.70 14.68
CA GLY A 347 1.47 -8.57 13.49
C GLY A 347 1.83 -7.12 13.17
N LYS A 348 0.83 -6.22 13.13
CA LYS A 348 1.03 -4.78 12.87
C LYS A 348 1.76 -4.10 14.02
N TRP A 349 1.45 -4.46 15.28
CA TRP A 349 2.21 -4.02 16.45
C TRP A 349 3.69 -4.37 16.33
N ALA A 350 4.03 -5.61 15.95
CA ALA A 350 5.41 -6.05 15.78
C ALA A 350 6.11 -5.35 14.61
N GLU A 351 5.37 -5.00 13.55
CA GLU A 351 5.87 -4.16 12.46
C GLU A 351 6.28 -2.78 12.94
N VAL A 352 5.39 -2.08 13.63
CA VAL A 352 5.65 -0.74 14.16
C VAL A 352 6.79 -0.77 15.19
N MET A 353 6.80 -1.75 16.10
CA MET A 353 7.87 -1.92 17.07
C MET A 353 9.22 -2.18 16.42
N ASN A 354 9.28 -2.99 15.35
CA ASN A 354 10.51 -3.18 14.58
C ASN A 354 11.01 -1.85 13.99
N GLN A 355 10.13 -1.01 13.43
CA GLN A 355 10.51 0.29 12.89
C GLN A 355 11.02 1.24 13.98
N ILE A 356 10.36 1.27 15.14
CA ILE A 356 10.83 2.04 16.31
C ILE A 356 12.25 1.60 16.70
N GLY A 357 12.53 0.29 16.76
CA GLY A 357 13.87 -0.23 17.06
C GLY A 357 14.93 0.23 16.06
N VAL A 358 14.61 0.24 14.76
CA VAL A 358 15.51 0.71 13.70
C VAL A 358 15.82 2.20 13.88
N ILE A 359 14.81 3.04 14.10
CA ILE A 359 14.98 4.48 14.27
C ILE A 359 15.74 4.79 15.56
N MET A 360 15.46 4.05 16.64
CA MET A 360 16.22 4.17 17.88
C MET A 360 17.68 3.76 17.71
N THR A 361 17.97 2.74 16.89
CA THR A 361 19.35 2.36 16.58
C THR A 361 20.09 3.51 15.90
N ALA A 362 19.50 4.08 14.84
CA ALA A 362 20.06 5.22 14.13
C ALA A 362 20.25 6.44 15.05
N MET A 363 19.26 6.73 15.92
CA MET A 363 19.36 7.81 16.89
C MET A 363 20.50 7.58 17.89
N GLY A 364 20.64 6.36 18.42
CA GLY A 364 21.71 6.00 19.34
C GLY A 364 23.10 6.12 18.73
N GLU A 365 23.27 5.78 17.45
CA GLU A 365 24.51 5.99 16.71
C GLU A 365 24.80 7.47 16.48
N GLU A 366 23.80 8.23 15.99
CA GLU A 366 23.95 9.65 15.64
C GLU A 366 24.34 10.52 16.84
N ILE A 367 23.67 10.35 17.98
CA ILE A 367 23.96 11.13 19.19
C ILE A 367 24.86 10.39 20.19
N ASN A 368 25.50 9.31 19.76
CA ASN A 368 26.49 8.58 20.57
C ASN A 368 25.94 8.15 21.95
N ASN A 369 24.73 7.59 22.00
CA ASN A 369 24.00 7.30 23.24
C ASN A 369 23.72 5.79 23.40
N ASP A 370 24.43 5.19 24.36
CA ASP A 370 24.35 3.75 24.66
C ASP A 370 23.00 3.34 25.24
N VAL A 371 22.35 4.20 26.03
CA VAL A 371 21.04 3.92 26.64
C VAL A 371 19.98 3.75 25.56
N ILE A 372 20.03 4.57 24.50
CA ILE A 372 19.11 4.45 23.36
C ILE A 372 19.36 3.15 22.59
N LEU A 373 20.63 2.76 22.36
CA LEU A 373 20.95 1.49 21.71
C LEU A 373 20.47 0.28 22.54
N GLN A 374 20.67 0.30 23.85
CA GLN A 374 20.14 -0.72 24.76
C GLN A 374 18.61 -0.80 24.68
N GLN A 375 17.93 0.35 24.56
CA GLN A 375 16.48 0.37 24.47
C GLN A 375 15.97 -0.09 23.10
N ALA A 376 16.70 0.18 22.01
CA ALA A 376 16.42 -0.41 20.70
C ALA A 376 16.49 -1.95 20.76
N MET A 377 17.51 -2.51 21.42
CA MET A 377 17.62 -3.96 21.62
C MET A 377 16.45 -4.54 22.45
N LYS A 378 15.95 -3.82 23.46
CA LYS A 378 14.76 -4.22 24.21
C LYS A 378 13.51 -4.25 23.31
N VAL A 379 13.33 -3.21 22.49
CA VAL A 379 12.22 -3.11 21.52
C VAL A 379 12.25 -4.26 20.50
N PHE A 380 13.43 -4.63 19.98
CA PHE A 380 13.55 -5.79 19.09
C PHE A 380 13.24 -7.10 19.82
N ASN A 381 13.70 -7.27 21.06
CA ASN A 381 13.38 -8.47 21.84
C ASN A 381 11.87 -8.60 22.11
N GLU A 382 11.19 -7.50 22.41
CA GLU A 382 9.73 -7.47 22.52
C GLU A 382 9.05 -7.82 21.20
N THR A 383 9.57 -7.34 20.08
CA THR A 383 9.09 -7.67 18.74
C THR A 383 9.19 -9.18 18.45
N LEU A 384 10.31 -9.82 18.85
CA LEU A 384 10.55 -11.27 18.72
C LEU A 384 9.64 -12.13 19.64
N SER A 385 8.90 -11.51 20.57
CA SER A 385 7.83 -12.20 21.29
C SER A 385 6.64 -12.55 20.38
N VAL A 386 6.49 -11.84 19.26
CA VAL A 386 5.44 -12.06 18.24
C VAL A 386 6.01 -12.68 16.97
N ARG A 387 7.09 -12.11 16.43
CA ARG A 387 7.76 -12.65 15.24
C ARG A 387 8.60 -13.86 15.64
N LYS A 388 8.13 -15.06 15.31
CA LYS A 388 8.79 -16.34 15.60
C LYS A 388 9.46 -16.92 14.37
N ARG A 389 10.57 -17.64 14.57
CA ARG A 389 11.29 -18.32 13.48
C ARG A 389 10.38 -19.38 12.83
N GLU A 390 9.58 -20.07 13.63
CA GLU A 390 8.78 -21.22 13.22
C GLU A 390 7.53 -20.82 12.43
N THR A 391 6.93 -19.68 12.74
CA THR A 391 5.65 -19.24 12.12
C THR A 391 5.82 -18.08 11.15
N THR A 392 6.87 -17.27 11.33
CA THR A 392 7.09 -16.00 10.63
C THR A 392 8.58 -15.79 10.31
N ALA A 393 9.23 -16.84 9.81
CA ALA A 393 10.69 -16.94 9.66
C ALA A 393 11.34 -15.68 9.07
N THR A 394 10.84 -15.19 7.93
CA THR A 394 11.42 -14.03 7.23
C THR A 394 11.35 -12.73 8.03
N LEU A 395 10.26 -12.52 8.78
CA LEU A 395 10.14 -11.36 9.66
C LEU A 395 10.95 -11.50 10.95
N TRP A 396 11.04 -12.72 11.48
CA TRP A 396 11.97 -13.02 12.57
C TRP A 396 13.40 -12.70 12.12
N ALA A 397 13.83 -13.15 10.94
CA ALA A 397 15.17 -12.88 10.40
C ALA A 397 15.42 -11.38 10.20
N GLN A 398 14.42 -10.62 9.73
CA GLN A 398 14.51 -9.16 9.64
C GLN A 398 14.77 -8.52 11.02
N THR A 399 13.95 -8.85 12.02
CA THR A 399 14.05 -8.27 13.37
C THR A 399 15.35 -8.70 14.07
N THR A 400 15.74 -9.96 13.93
CA THR A 400 17.01 -10.48 14.47
C THR A 400 18.21 -9.79 13.83
N ASN A 401 18.24 -9.63 12.50
CA ASN A 401 19.29 -8.86 11.82
C ASN A 401 19.39 -7.41 12.36
N ASN A 402 18.25 -6.74 12.54
CA ASN A 402 18.24 -5.37 13.06
C ASN A 402 18.71 -5.30 14.52
N MET A 403 18.36 -6.30 15.34
CA MET A 403 18.89 -6.44 16.69
C MET A 403 20.42 -6.67 16.68
N GLY A 404 20.93 -7.43 15.72
CA GLY A 404 22.36 -7.64 15.51
C GLY A 404 23.10 -6.34 15.18
N ALA A 405 22.52 -5.49 14.33
CA ALA A 405 23.07 -4.16 14.04
C ALA A 405 23.14 -3.26 15.28
N ALA A 406 22.07 -3.23 16.10
CA ALA A 406 22.06 -2.47 17.35
C ALA A 406 23.11 -2.99 18.36
N ALA A 407 23.22 -4.32 18.50
CA ALA A 407 24.20 -4.94 19.38
C ALA A 407 25.64 -4.68 18.90
N PHE A 408 25.89 -4.71 17.59
CA PHE A 408 27.18 -4.38 17.00
C PHE A 408 27.55 -2.91 17.26
N ALA A 409 26.63 -1.97 17.04
CA ALA A 409 26.84 -0.55 17.30
C ALA A 409 27.23 -0.29 18.76
N LEU A 410 26.51 -0.90 19.71
CA LEU A 410 26.79 -0.78 21.13
C LEU A 410 28.11 -1.47 21.52
N GLY A 411 28.31 -2.72 21.10
CA GLY A 411 29.53 -3.50 21.39
C GLY A 411 30.80 -2.84 20.83
N LYS A 412 30.71 -2.20 19.66
CA LYS A 412 31.82 -1.43 19.07
C LYS A 412 32.26 -0.27 19.97
N ARG A 413 31.31 0.39 20.63
CA ARG A 413 31.57 1.55 21.51
C ARG A 413 32.04 1.12 22.89
N SER A 414 31.37 0.13 23.49
CA SER A 414 31.68 -0.34 24.83
C SER A 414 32.87 -1.31 24.88
N ARG A 415 33.32 -1.83 23.74
CA ARG A 415 34.26 -2.97 23.65
C ARG A 415 33.78 -4.19 24.42
N ASP A 416 32.48 -4.42 24.41
CA ASP A 416 31.85 -5.57 25.05
C ASP A 416 31.80 -6.77 24.09
N LYS A 417 32.54 -7.82 24.44
CA LYS A 417 32.63 -9.05 23.65
C LYS A 417 31.29 -9.78 23.57
N ALA A 418 30.50 -9.80 24.64
CA ALA A 418 29.22 -10.49 24.66
C ALA A 418 28.21 -9.81 23.71
N LEU A 419 28.26 -8.49 23.57
CA LEU A 419 27.46 -7.77 22.58
C LEU A 419 27.87 -8.09 21.13
N MET A 420 29.17 -8.25 20.88
CA MET A 420 29.67 -8.67 19.57
C MET A 420 29.28 -10.11 19.23
N GLU A 421 29.40 -11.04 20.18
CA GLU A 421 28.93 -12.43 20.02
C GLU A 421 27.42 -12.47 19.74
N LYS A 422 26.63 -11.66 20.46
CA LYS A 422 25.20 -11.52 20.20
C LYS A 422 24.90 -10.99 18.79
N ALA A 423 25.69 -10.04 18.29
CA ALA A 423 25.55 -9.53 16.94
C ALA A 423 25.85 -10.61 15.89
N ALA A 424 26.93 -11.40 16.07
CA ALA A 424 27.30 -12.49 15.19
C ALA A 424 26.18 -13.55 15.09
N LEU A 425 25.70 -14.04 16.23
CA LEU A 425 24.60 -15.02 16.29
C LEU A 425 23.33 -14.51 15.60
N ALA A 426 23.03 -13.22 15.76
CA ALA A 426 21.86 -12.61 15.14
C ALA A 426 21.99 -12.54 13.60
N PHE A 427 23.17 -12.17 13.09
CA PHE A 427 23.43 -12.16 11.65
C PHE A 427 23.45 -13.57 11.05
N GLU A 428 24.05 -14.55 11.73
CA GLU A 428 24.07 -15.95 11.29
C GLU A 428 22.65 -16.52 11.15
N GLY A 429 21.83 -16.39 12.19
CA GLY A 429 20.45 -16.89 12.16
C GLY A 429 19.60 -16.19 11.10
N ALA A 430 19.79 -14.89 10.88
CA ALA A 430 19.09 -14.18 9.82
C ALA A 430 19.53 -14.62 8.41
N ALA A 431 20.84 -14.83 8.21
CA ALA A 431 21.39 -15.30 6.94
C ALA A 431 20.93 -16.73 6.61
N GLU A 432 20.85 -17.62 7.60
CA GLU A 432 20.32 -18.98 7.46
C GLU A 432 18.89 -18.96 6.89
N VAL A 433 17.99 -18.22 7.55
CA VAL A 433 16.60 -18.09 7.10
C VAL A 433 16.51 -17.47 5.70
N TYR A 434 17.27 -16.41 5.41
CA TYR A 434 17.23 -15.81 4.07
C TYR A 434 17.80 -16.72 2.98
N ARG A 435 18.72 -17.63 3.31
CA ARG A 435 19.23 -18.65 2.39
C ARG A 435 18.17 -19.70 2.11
N GLU A 436 17.44 -20.15 3.12
CA GLU A 436 16.32 -21.10 2.99
C GLU A 436 15.23 -20.57 2.04
N VAL A 437 14.94 -19.25 2.07
CA VAL A 437 13.95 -18.60 1.20
C VAL A 437 14.53 -18.00 -0.08
N GLY A 438 15.79 -18.32 -0.43
CA GLY A 438 16.43 -17.90 -1.69
C GLY A 438 16.73 -16.40 -1.83
N GLN A 439 16.73 -15.63 -0.74
CA GLN A 439 16.99 -14.19 -0.74
C GLN A 439 18.49 -13.85 -0.73
N ASN A 440 19.21 -14.33 -1.74
CA ASN A 440 20.68 -14.27 -1.84
C ASN A 440 21.26 -12.86 -1.71
N LYS A 441 20.56 -11.82 -2.20
CA LYS A 441 20.98 -10.43 -2.04
C LYS A 441 21.02 -9.99 -0.57
N ARG A 442 20.05 -10.43 0.24
CA ARG A 442 20.03 -10.14 1.68
C ARG A 442 21.11 -10.92 2.40
N VAL A 443 21.29 -12.20 2.06
CA VAL A 443 22.37 -13.04 2.58
C VAL A 443 23.72 -12.34 2.40
N HIS A 444 24.03 -11.87 1.18
CA HIS A 444 25.28 -11.15 0.89
C HIS A 444 25.50 -9.90 1.75
N VAL A 445 24.45 -9.11 1.98
CA VAL A 445 24.54 -7.91 2.84
C VAL A 445 24.78 -8.30 4.30
N ILE A 446 24.10 -9.32 4.80
CA ILE A 446 24.23 -9.79 6.18
C ILE A 446 25.59 -10.42 6.42
N GLU A 447 26.11 -11.20 5.47
CA GLU A 447 27.43 -11.82 5.54
C GLU A 447 28.55 -10.76 5.58
N LYS A 448 28.39 -9.61 4.90
CA LYS A 448 29.31 -8.48 5.07
C LYS A 448 29.32 -7.96 6.51
N ASN A 449 28.15 -7.79 7.13
CA ASN A 449 28.06 -7.33 8.51
C ASN A 449 28.63 -8.36 9.48
N LEU A 450 28.34 -9.65 9.26
CA LEU A 450 28.90 -10.75 10.05
C LEU A 450 30.43 -10.77 10.00
N ASN A 451 31.01 -10.64 8.81
CA ASN A 451 32.47 -10.56 8.64
C ASN A 451 33.08 -9.37 9.40
N LEU A 452 32.40 -8.22 9.44
CA LEU A 452 32.85 -7.07 10.24
C LEU A 452 32.82 -7.35 11.74
N VAL A 453 31.83 -8.09 12.22
CA VAL A 453 31.74 -8.50 13.63
C VAL A 453 32.84 -9.49 13.97
N GLN A 454 33.05 -10.51 13.15
CA GLN A 454 34.06 -11.55 13.36
C GLN A 454 35.48 -10.97 13.42
N ARG A 455 35.84 -10.08 12.50
CA ARG A 455 37.14 -9.38 12.54
C ARG A 455 37.33 -8.55 13.82
N ARG A 456 36.25 -8.02 14.40
CA ARG A 456 36.34 -7.30 15.68
C ARG A 456 36.50 -8.25 16.85
N LEU A 457 35.82 -9.40 16.85
CA LEU A 457 35.97 -10.43 17.88
C LEU A 457 37.39 -11.00 17.92
N GLU A 458 38.09 -11.09 16.79
CA GLU A 458 39.49 -11.56 16.71
C GLU A 458 40.49 -10.63 17.41
N VAL A 459 40.18 -9.33 17.53
CA VAL A 459 41.08 -8.31 18.09
C VAL A 459 40.64 -7.80 19.47
N MET A 460 39.64 -8.43 20.08
CA MET A 460 39.11 -8.14 21.43
C MET A 460 39.54 -9.22 22.41
#